data_AF-A0A961HXV4-F1
#
_entry.id   AF-A0A961HXV4-F1
#
_cell.length_a   1.000
_cell.length_b   1.000
_cell.length_c   1.000
_cell.angle_alpha   90.00
_cell.angle_beta   90.00
_cell.angle_gamma   90.00
#
_symmetry.space_group_name_H-M   'P 1'
#
loop_
_entity.id
_entity.type
_entity.pdbx_description
1 polymer ?
#
loop_
_entity_poly.entity_id
_entity_poly.type
_entity_poly.pdbx_seq_one_letter_code
_entity_poly.pdbx_strand_id
1 'polypeptide(L)' 'MTQDDLSQVVGVGRKFISSVENGKDTAQIGLILDLCRELGLELTLTTGGGCGQGYGDSQARPQDRSAGA' A
#
# COMPACT_ATOMS: atom_id res chain seq x y z
N MET A 1 14.59 -10.05 -16.33
CA MET A 1 14.00 -8.74 -16.64
C MET A 1 15.00 -7.68 -16.20
N THR A 2 15.38 -6.77 -17.10
CA THR A 2 16.25 -5.63 -16.79
C THR A 2 15.42 -4.42 -16.33
N GLN A 3 16.07 -3.41 -15.75
CA GLN A 3 15.40 -2.15 -15.42
C GLN A 3 14.85 -1.43 -16.66
N ASP A 4 15.44 -1.65 -17.84
CA ASP A 4 14.96 -1.07 -19.10
C ASP A 4 13.68 -1.79 -19.55
N ASP A 5 13.67 -3.12 -19.51
CA ASP A 5 12.47 -3.92 -19.78
C ASP A 5 11.32 -3.52 -18.85
N LEU A 6 11.60 -3.35 -17.56
CA LEU A 6 10.61 -2.94 -16.56
C LEU A 6 10.10 -1.51 -16.80
N SER A 7 10.99 -0.60 -17.21
CA SER A 7 10.63 0.78 -17.54
C SER A 7 9.63 0.84 -18.71
N GLN A 8 9.80 -0.04 -19.70
CA GLN A 8 8.91 -0.12 -20.86
C GLN A 8 7.56 -0.75 -20.51
N VAL A 9 7.56 -1.80 -19.67
CA VAL A 9 6.32 -2.46 -19.24
C VAL A 9 5.44 -1.51 -18.42
N VAL A 10 6.04 -0.73 -17.54
CA VAL A 10 5.30 0.10 -16.56
C VAL A 10 5.09 1.54 -17.06
N GLY A 11 5.78 1.96 -18.12
CA GLY A 11 5.68 3.31 -18.68
C GLY A 11 6.33 4.40 -17.82
N VAL A 12 7.35 4.05 -17.03
CA VAL A 12 8.09 4.97 -16.14
C VAL A 12 9.56 5.02 -16.51
N GLY A 13 10.24 6.14 -16.28
CA GLY A 13 11.65 6.26 -16.62
C GLY A 13 12.57 5.34 -15.79
N ARG A 14 13.63 4.80 -16.38
CA ARG A 14 14.63 3.93 -15.72
C ARG A 14 15.19 4.50 -14.41
N LYS A 15 15.35 5.84 -14.33
CA LYS A 15 15.81 6.55 -13.12
C LYS A 15 14.82 6.42 -11.96
N PHE A 16 13.52 6.31 -12.24
CA PHE A 16 12.49 6.04 -11.23
C PHE A 16 12.65 4.63 -10.67
N ILE A 17 12.74 3.62 -11.53
CA ILE A 17 12.97 2.22 -11.11
C ILE A 17 14.21 2.10 -10.23
N SER A 18 15.35 2.66 -10.68
CA SER A 18 16.58 2.68 -9.89
C SER A 18 16.40 3.40 -8.55
N SER A 19 15.66 4.51 -8.52
CA SER A 19 15.40 5.23 -7.26
C SER A 19 14.56 4.40 -6.27
N VAL A 20 13.58 3.65 -6.77
CA VAL A 20 12.74 2.77 -5.95
C VAL A 20 13.58 1.63 -5.38
N GLU A 21 14.37 0.96 -6.21
CA GLU A 21 15.23 -0.15 -5.80
C GLU A 21 16.32 0.26 -4.79
N ASN A 22 16.80 1.50 -4.86
CA ASN A 22 17.81 2.03 -3.96
C ASN A 22 17.23 2.69 -2.68
N GLY A 23 15.91 2.60 -2.46
CA GLY A 23 15.28 3.09 -1.22
C GLY A 23 15.32 4.61 -1.09
N LYS A 24 14.64 5.33 -1.98
CA LYS A 24 14.56 6.80 -1.95
C LYS A 24 13.76 7.29 -0.72
N ASP A 25 14.26 8.31 -0.04
CA ASP A 25 13.62 8.94 1.14
C ASP A 25 12.20 9.42 0.87
N THR A 26 11.91 9.81 -0.37
CA THR A 26 10.57 10.24 -0.81
C THR A 26 10.10 9.37 -1.98
N ALA A 27 9.00 8.66 -1.79
CA ALA A 27 8.33 7.92 -2.83
C ALA A 27 7.29 8.80 -3.54
N GLN A 28 7.22 8.72 -4.88
CA GLN A 28 6.08 9.23 -5.63
C GLN A 28 4.98 8.18 -5.57
N ILE A 29 4.12 8.24 -4.56
CA ILE A 29 3.19 7.16 -4.22
C ILE A 29 2.30 6.73 -5.40
N GLY A 30 1.85 7.67 -6.24
CA GLY A 30 1.07 7.34 -7.44
C GLY A 30 1.81 6.39 -8.39
N LEU A 31 3.09 6.69 -8.68
CA LEU A 31 3.91 5.84 -9.55
C LEU A 31 4.24 4.47 -8.92
N ILE A 32 4.31 4.40 -7.59
CA ILE A 32 4.48 3.11 -6.88
C ILE A 32 3.23 2.25 -7.04
N LEU A 33 2.05 2.84 -6.90
CA LEU A 33 0.78 2.13 -7.07
C LEU A 33 0.60 1.65 -8.51
N ASP A 34 0.92 2.48 -9.50
CA ASP A 34 0.89 2.09 -10.92
C ASP A 34 1.87 0.96 -11.20
N LEU A 35 3.10 1.04 -10.66
CA LEU A 35 4.09 -0.03 -10.74
C LEU A 35 3.59 -1.34 -10.15
N CYS A 36 3.00 -1.30 -8.95
CA CYS A 36 2.43 -2.49 -8.32
C CYS A 36 1.30 -3.08 -9.15
N ARG A 37 0.41 -2.25 -9.71
CA ARG A 37 -0.70 -2.69 -10.56
C ARG A 37 -0.20 -3.38 -11.83
N GLU A 38 0.74 -2.78 -12.55
CA GLU A 38 1.28 -3.34 -13.81
C GLU A 38 2.03 -4.65 -13.57
N LEU A 39 2.65 -4.80 -12.40
CA LEU A 39 3.33 -6.04 -12.00
C LEU A 39 2.41 -7.09 -11.37
N GLY A 40 1.13 -6.77 -11.16
CA GLY A 40 0.19 -7.67 -10.47
C GLY A 40 0.55 -7.89 -8.99
N LEU A 41 1.18 -6.91 -8.35
CA LEU A 41 1.60 -6.96 -6.95
C LEU A 41 0.50 -6.42 -6.03
N GLU A 42 0.30 -7.13 -4.92
CA GLU A 42 -0.51 -6.66 -3.80
C GLU A 42 0.35 -5.81 -2.86
N LEU A 43 -0.14 -4.63 -2.48
CA LEU A 43 0.57 -3.70 -1.61
C LEU A 43 -0.10 -3.64 -0.23
N THR A 44 0.64 -4.04 0.81
CA THR A 44 0.21 -3.97 2.21
C THR A 44 1.01 -2.92 2.96
N LEU A 45 0.31 -2.00 3.62
CA LEU A 45 0.91 -0.97 4.46
C LEU A 45 0.79 -1.36 5.93
N THR A 46 1.93 -1.49 6.60
CA THR A 46 1.98 -1.75 8.04
C THR A 46 2.60 -0.54 8.73
N THR A 47 1.94 -0.03 9.76
CA THR A 47 2.53 1.02 10.60
C THR A 47 3.65 0.42 11.42
N GLY A 48 4.90 0.83 11.18
CA GLY A 48 6.02 0.48 12.04
C GLY A 48 5.89 1.23 13.36
N GLY A 49 5.55 0.50 14.43
CA GLY A 49 5.28 0.98 15.79
C GLY A 49 5.85 2.37 16.14
N GLY A 50 4.96 3.36 16.18
CA GLY A 50 5.21 4.72 16.61
C GLY A 50 3.88 5.44 16.85
N CYS A 51 3.35 5.27 18.07
CA CYS A 51 2.26 6.03 18.72
C CYS A 51 1.07 6.56 17.87
N GLY A 52 -0.09 5.87 18.02
CA GLY A 52 -1.44 6.35 17.68
C GLY A 52 -1.91 5.87 16.30
N GLN A 53 -3.11 5.36 16.07
CA GLN A 53 -4.36 5.34 16.82
C GLN A 53 -5.22 4.27 16.11
N GLY A 54 -5.89 3.39 16.84
CA GLY A 54 -6.79 2.40 16.23
C GLY A 54 -7.88 3.06 15.39
N TYR A 55 -7.89 2.78 14.09
CA TYR A 55 -9.05 2.98 13.24
C TYR A 55 -9.85 1.68 13.18
N GLY A 56 -10.66 1.49 14.23
CA GLY A 56 -12.00 0.92 14.12
C GLY A 56 -12.15 -0.49 13.58
N ASP A 57 -11.61 -1.49 14.28
CA ASP A 57 -12.31 -2.77 14.35
C ASP A 57 -13.51 -2.60 15.30
N SER A 58 -14.64 -2.15 14.73
CA SER A 58 -15.92 -2.12 15.42
C SER A 58 -16.34 -3.55 15.69
N GLN A 59 -15.92 -4.07 16.84
CA GLN A 59 -16.51 -5.23 17.48
C GLN A 59 -18.04 -5.03 17.52
N ALA A 60 -18.74 -5.84 16.73
CA ALA A 60 -20.19 -5.92 16.75
C ALA A 60 -20.65 -6.21 18.19
N ARG A 61 -21.21 -5.19 18.85
CA ARG A 61 -21.96 -5.38 20.09
C ARG A 61 -23.27 -6.09 19.73
N PRO A 62 -23.56 -7.30 20.25
CA PRO A 62 -24.90 -7.82 20.15
C PRO A 62 -25.80 -6.91 20.99
N GLN A 63 -26.75 -6.23 20.35
CA GLN A 63 -27.77 -5.47 21.04
C GLN A 63 -28.80 -6.46 21.56
N ASP A 64 -28.75 -6.71 22.87
CA ASP A 64 -29.83 -7.39 23.57
C ASP A 64 -31.10 -6.54 23.45
N ARG A 65 -32.01 -6.98 22.59
CA ARG A 65 -33.42 -6.56 22.59
C ARG A 65 -34.21 -7.65 23.28
N SER A 66 -34.45 -7.48 24.56
CA SER A 66 -35.60 -8.09 25.22
C SER A 66 -36.09 -7.23 26.38
N ALA A 67 -36.90 -6.22 26.02
CA ALA A 67 -37.91 -5.69 26.92
C ALA A 67 -39.11 -6.66 26.88
N GLY A 68 -39.54 -7.16 28.03
CA GLY A 68 -40.73 -8.00 28.13
C GLY A 68 -40.97 -8.57 29.52
N ALA A 69 -41.59 -7.77 30.40
CA ALA A 69 -42.66 -8.13 31.34
C ALA A 69 -43.00 -6.91 32.22
#